data_AF-Q9SVX2-F1
#
_entry.id   AF-Q9SVX2-F1
#
_cell.length_a   1.000
_cell.length_b   1.000
_cell.length_c   1.000
_cell.angle_alpha   90.00
_cell.angle_beta   90.00
_cell.angle_gamma   90.00
#
_symmetry.space_group_name_H-M   'P 1'
#
loop_
_entity.id
_entity.type
_entity.pdbx_description
1 polymer ?
#
loop_
_entity_poly.entity_id
_entity_poly.type
_entity_poly.pdbx_seq_one_letter_code
_entity_poly.pdbx_strand_id
1 'polypeptide(L)'
;MEKGLVLFPTVLLQLEKATEIQDSLKIKACLFSICTSLMVRGWESLSHRVTPKIRKVLENILLWPSVEDEISKVQHGCIDCLALMICAELQHLKSSKTSGGEKIRSTGKDTSGYSVLDYTIHCLIEDRSNCSSIPKLSTDILTCENPLPIPFRLCMANVIISACQKNPESSKKTFARKALPPLIHSLKFSTKFLNFVQVISVPEVRAACIQVLFSATYHLKSTLLPVSSDLLKLSLRFLEQGSEKEKLAGAKLMASLMASEDVILENISEGLLEARSVLSKASLSDPSRDVREVCAKLLACITPL
;
A
#
# COMPACT_ATOMS: atom_id res chain seq x y z
N MET A 1 -8.18 4.13 -33.67
CA MET A 1 -8.43 5.14 -32.61
C MET A 1 -7.15 5.27 -31.79
N GLU A 2 -6.25 6.18 -32.18
CA GLU A 2 -4.90 6.30 -31.58
C GLU A 2 -4.64 7.69 -30.95
N LYS A 3 -5.57 8.64 -31.12
CA LYS A 3 -5.28 10.08 -31.04
C LYS A 3 -4.99 10.67 -29.65
N GLY A 4 -4.91 9.89 -28.57
CA GLY A 4 -4.47 10.46 -27.28
C GLY A 4 -3.44 9.67 -26.49
N LEU A 5 -2.96 8.53 -27.00
CA LEU A 5 -1.74 7.91 -26.48
C LEU A 5 -0.47 8.55 -27.07
N VAL A 6 -0.63 9.32 -28.16
CA VAL A 6 0.43 10.11 -28.81
C VAL A 6 1.12 11.09 -27.85
N LEU A 7 0.46 11.49 -26.74
CA LEU A 7 1.02 12.46 -25.79
C LEU A 7 1.97 11.83 -24.76
N PHE A 8 1.92 10.52 -24.48
CA PHE A 8 2.74 9.91 -23.43
C PHE A 8 4.25 10.07 -23.65
N PRO A 9 4.78 9.87 -24.87
CA PRO A 9 6.19 10.17 -25.17
C PRO A 9 6.54 11.63 -24.94
N THR A 10 5.68 12.56 -25.35
CA THR A 10 5.89 14.01 -25.14
C THR A 10 5.86 14.37 -23.66
N VAL A 11 4.89 13.85 -22.91
CA VAL A 11 4.77 14.08 -21.47
C VAL A 11 5.94 13.46 -20.72
N LEU A 12 6.43 12.29 -21.11
CA LEU A 12 7.65 11.71 -20.54
C LEU A 12 8.85 12.63 -20.75
N LEU A 13 9.07 13.12 -21.97
CA LEU A 13 10.19 14.03 -22.27
C LEU A 13 10.10 15.32 -21.44
N GLN A 14 8.90 15.87 -21.27
CA GLN A 14 8.70 17.06 -20.42
C GLN A 14 8.91 16.75 -18.94
N LEU A 15 8.46 15.58 -18.49
CA LEU A 15 8.64 15.13 -17.11
C LEU A 15 10.12 14.94 -16.80
N GLU A 16 10.87 14.24 -17.65
CA GLU A 16 12.32 14.03 -17.49
C GLU A 16 13.07 15.37 -17.40
N LYS A 17 12.83 16.29 -18.34
CA LYS A 17 13.44 17.63 -18.32
C LYS A 17 13.06 18.42 -17.07
N ALA A 18 11.80 18.38 -16.67
CA ALA A 18 11.33 19.09 -15.48
C ALA A 18 11.94 18.50 -14.19
N THR A 19 12.17 17.19 -14.14
CA THR A 19 12.86 16.50 -13.05
C THR A 19 14.34 16.92 -12.96
N GLU A 20 15.04 17.09 -14.08
CA GLU A 20 16.46 17.52 -14.11
C GLU A 20 16.67 18.91 -13.49
N ILE A 21 15.76 19.85 -13.76
CA ILE A 21 15.82 21.22 -13.23
C ILE A 21 14.92 21.45 -11.99
N GLN A 22 14.31 20.38 -11.46
CA GLN A 22 13.37 20.41 -10.34
C GLN A 22 12.21 21.42 -10.49
N ASP A 23 11.67 21.58 -11.70
CA ASP A 23 10.54 22.46 -12.00
C ASP A 23 9.22 21.85 -11.51
N SER A 24 8.85 22.16 -10.26
CA SER A 24 7.69 21.58 -9.58
C SER A 24 6.36 21.82 -10.31
N LEU A 25 6.20 22.97 -10.97
CA LEU A 25 4.99 23.31 -11.72
C LEU A 25 4.86 22.43 -12.98
N LYS A 26 5.94 22.28 -13.75
CA LYS A 26 5.93 21.40 -14.93
C LYS A 26 5.78 19.94 -14.56
N ILE A 27 6.40 19.49 -13.46
CA ILE A 27 6.20 18.13 -12.96
C ILE A 27 4.73 17.90 -12.61
N LYS A 28 4.09 18.80 -11.85
CA LYS A 28 2.66 18.70 -11.51
C LYS A 28 1.76 18.70 -12.75
N ALA A 29 2.07 19.52 -13.76
CA ALA A 29 1.32 19.51 -15.02
C ALA A 29 1.45 18.19 -15.78
N CYS A 30 2.65 17.61 -15.83
CA CYS A 30 2.89 16.29 -16.42
C CYS A 30 2.13 15.19 -15.66
N LEU A 31 2.20 15.20 -14.32
CA LEU A 31 1.48 14.28 -13.46
C LEU A 31 -0.04 14.38 -13.68
N PHE A 32 -0.59 15.60 -13.73
CA PHE A 32 -2.01 15.81 -14.01
C PHE A 32 -2.43 15.20 -15.35
N SER A 33 -1.62 15.38 -16.41
CA SER A 33 -1.87 14.81 -17.73
C SER A 33 -1.86 13.27 -17.69
N ILE A 34 -0.85 12.66 -17.04
CA ILE A 34 -0.74 11.20 -16.91
C ILE A 34 -1.91 10.64 -16.10
N CYS A 35 -2.20 11.22 -14.93
CA CYS A 35 -3.31 10.83 -14.06
C CYS A 35 -4.65 10.91 -14.80
N THR A 36 -4.89 11.98 -15.57
CA THR A 36 -6.11 12.13 -16.38
C THR A 36 -6.21 11.02 -17.43
N SER A 37 -5.12 10.71 -18.11
CA SER A 37 -5.12 9.62 -19.08
C SER A 37 -5.33 8.24 -18.44
N LEU A 38 -4.78 8.00 -17.24
CA LEU A 38 -5.01 6.77 -16.48
C LEU A 38 -6.48 6.66 -16.03
N MET A 39 -7.09 7.75 -15.56
CA MET A 39 -8.50 7.76 -15.17
C MET A 39 -9.44 7.54 -16.37
N VAL A 40 -9.17 8.18 -17.50
CA VAL A 40 -10.07 8.15 -18.67
C VAL A 40 -9.91 6.84 -19.48
N ARG A 41 -8.69 6.32 -19.62
CA ARG A 41 -8.39 5.19 -20.52
C ARG A 41 -7.91 3.94 -19.82
N GLY A 42 -7.67 4.01 -18.51
CA GLY A 42 -7.28 2.86 -17.69
C GLY A 42 -6.09 2.08 -18.27
N TRP A 43 -6.33 0.81 -18.56
CA TRP A 43 -5.33 -0.13 -19.05
C TRP A 43 -4.68 0.29 -20.37
N GLU A 44 -5.39 0.97 -21.26
CA GLU A 44 -4.80 1.43 -22.54
C GLU A 44 -3.62 2.36 -22.27
N SER A 45 -3.78 3.32 -21.35
CA SER A 45 -2.68 4.18 -20.87
C SER A 45 -1.58 3.37 -20.20
N LEU A 46 -1.94 2.42 -19.33
CA LEU A 46 -0.96 1.65 -18.55
C LEU A 46 -0.10 0.72 -19.43
N SER A 47 -0.70 0.13 -20.47
CA SER A 47 -0.06 -0.78 -21.41
C SER A 47 0.86 -0.09 -22.44
N HIS A 48 0.89 1.25 -22.44
CA HIS A 48 1.74 2.01 -23.34
C HIS A 48 3.24 1.76 -23.08
N ARG A 49 4.03 1.67 -24.16
CA ARG A 49 5.46 1.29 -24.11
C ARG A 49 6.33 2.20 -23.25
N VAL A 50 5.93 3.46 -23.05
CA VAL A 50 6.70 4.43 -22.24
C VAL A 50 6.30 4.44 -20.77
N THR A 51 5.19 3.81 -20.38
CA THR A 51 4.70 3.82 -19.00
C THR A 51 5.69 3.23 -17.99
N PRO A 52 6.46 2.16 -18.30
CA PRO A 52 7.55 1.72 -17.44
C PRO A 52 8.63 2.80 -17.19
N LYS A 53 8.94 3.63 -18.19
CA LYS A 53 9.88 4.75 -18.03
C LYS A 53 9.29 5.86 -17.17
N ILE A 54 8.02 6.20 -17.39
CA ILE A 54 7.29 7.15 -16.54
C ILE A 54 7.37 6.69 -15.08
N ARG A 55 7.05 5.42 -14.80
CA ARG A 55 7.12 4.85 -13.45
C ARG A 55 8.51 5.05 -12.81
N LYS A 56 9.58 4.78 -13.55
CA LYS A 56 10.96 5.00 -13.07
C LYS A 56 11.22 6.46 -12.71
N VAL A 57 10.71 7.42 -13.49
CA VAL A 57 10.84 8.85 -13.16
C VAL A 57 10.05 9.20 -11.90
N LEU A 58 8.83 8.65 -11.73
CA LEU A 58 8.05 8.83 -10.49
C LEU A 58 8.79 8.28 -9.26
N GLU A 59 9.36 7.07 -9.36
CA GLU A 59 10.15 6.45 -8.30
C GLU A 59 11.36 7.31 -7.91
N ASN A 60 12.07 7.86 -8.90
CA ASN A 60 13.19 8.78 -8.65
C ASN A 60 12.77 10.05 -7.91
N ILE A 61 11.62 10.63 -8.25
CA ILE A 61 11.07 11.80 -7.56
C ILE A 61 10.68 11.45 -6.11
N LEU A 62 10.15 10.25 -5.86
CA LEU A 62 9.82 9.79 -4.50
C LEU A 62 11.05 9.56 -3.63
N LEU A 63 12.24 9.45 -4.22
CA LEU A 63 13.52 9.37 -3.49
C LEU A 63 14.08 10.76 -3.13
N TRP A 64 13.48 11.84 -3.62
CA TRP A 64 13.92 13.19 -3.27
C TRP A 64 13.72 13.49 -1.78
N PRO A 65 14.62 14.28 -1.16
CA PRO A 65 14.47 14.65 0.24
C PRO A 65 13.29 15.63 0.38
N SER A 66 12.30 15.25 1.19
CA SER A 66 11.07 16.04 1.41
C SER A 66 11.29 17.19 2.41
N VAL A 67 12.30 18.04 2.17
CA VAL A 67 12.64 19.18 3.03
C VAL A 67 11.76 20.40 2.73
N GLU A 68 11.28 20.50 1.50
CA GLU A 68 10.47 21.62 1.01
C GLU A 68 9.01 21.22 0.76
N ASP A 69 8.08 22.13 1.09
CA ASP A 69 6.64 21.94 0.90
C ASP A 69 6.30 21.63 -0.58
N GLU A 70 6.98 22.27 -1.52
CA GLU A 70 6.75 22.05 -2.95
C GLU A 70 7.17 20.65 -3.43
N ILE A 71 8.27 20.11 -2.89
CA ILE A 71 8.71 18.73 -3.16
C ILE A 71 7.68 17.74 -2.63
N SER A 72 7.15 17.98 -1.42
CA SER A 72 6.14 17.10 -0.82
C SER A 72 4.85 17.02 -1.66
N LYS A 73 4.41 18.14 -2.25
CA LYS A 73 3.25 18.20 -3.17
C LYS A 73 3.52 17.42 -4.46
N VAL A 74 4.72 17.52 -5.00
CA VAL A 74 5.15 16.76 -6.18
C VAL A 74 5.17 15.25 -5.88
N GLN A 75 5.71 14.86 -4.73
CA GLN A 75 5.73 13.47 -4.28
C GLN A 75 4.31 12.92 -4.07
N HIS A 76 3.40 13.73 -3.51
CA HIS A 76 1.99 13.35 -3.40
C HIS A 76 1.33 13.11 -4.77
N GLY A 77 1.64 13.94 -5.76
CA GLY A 77 1.20 13.71 -7.14
C GLY A 77 1.77 12.41 -7.76
N CYS A 78 3.01 12.05 -7.41
CA CYS A 78 3.61 10.78 -7.84
C CYS A 78 2.93 9.57 -7.17
N ILE A 79 2.64 9.66 -5.86
CA ILE A 79 1.88 8.67 -5.10
C ILE A 79 0.53 8.41 -5.77
N ASP A 80 -0.18 9.47 -6.12
CA ASP A 80 -1.48 9.41 -6.77
C ASP A 80 -1.43 8.81 -8.17
N CYS A 81 -0.37 9.13 -8.93
CA CYS A 81 -0.16 8.57 -10.26
C CYS A 81 0.07 7.05 -10.19
N LEU A 82 0.94 6.58 -9.28
CA LEU A 82 1.18 5.16 -9.05
C LEU A 82 -0.08 4.43 -8.57
N ALA A 83 -0.87 5.07 -7.69
CA ALA A 83 -2.15 4.52 -7.24
C ALA A 83 -3.13 4.32 -8.41
N LEU A 84 -3.23 5.30 -9.32
CA LEU A 84 -4.06 5.16 -10.53
C LEU A 84 -3.55 4.08 -11.48
N MET A 85 -2.23 3.87 -11.58
CA MET A 85 -1.67 2.73 -12.32
C MET A 85 -2.11 1.39 -11.70
N ILE A 86 -2.10 1.26 -10.36
CA ILE A 86 -2.62 0.08 -9.66
C ILE A 86 -4.12 -0.11 -9.95
N CYS A 87 -4.92 0.96 -9.87
CA CYS A 87 -6.35 0.88 -10.17
C CYS A 87 -6.61 0.41 -11.61
N ALA A 88 -5.88 0.95 -12.59
CA ALA A 88 -5.97 0.55 -13.99
C ALA A 88 -5.59 -0.93 -14.21
N GLU A 89 -4.52 -1.41 -13.55
CA GLU A 89 -4.11 -2.81 -13.58
C GLU A 89 -5.21 -3.74 -13.04
N LEU A 90 -5.78 -3.41 -11.88
CA LEU A 90 -6.77 -4.26 -11.21
C LEU A 90 -8.10 -4.33 -11.95
N GLN A 91 -8.52 -3.23 -12.58
CA GLN A 91 -9.71 -3.20 -13.44
C GLN A 91 -9.56 -4.12 -14.66
N HIS A 92 -8.38 -4.12 -15.29
CA HIS A 92 -8.08 -5.00 -16.43
C HIS A 92 -8.08 -6.50 -16.06
N LEU A 93 -7.46 -6.83 -14.92
CA LEU A 93 -7.41 -8.22 -14.43
C LEU A 93 -8.80 -8.80 -14.13
N LYS A 94 -9.80 -7.95 -13.86
CA LYS A 94 -11.19 -8.38 -13.70
C LYS A 94 -11.86 -8.62 -15.05
N SER A 95 -11.76 -7.68 -15.99
CA SER A 95 -12.46 -7.77 -17.29
C SER A 95 -12.01 -9.00 -18.09
N SER A 96 -10.73 -9.36 -18.01
CA SER A 96 -10.16 -10.56 -18.61
C SER A 96 -10.73 -11.87 -18.03
N LYS A 97 -11.14 -11.89 -16.76
CA LYS A 97 -11.72 -13.09 -16.12
C LYS A 97 -13.20 -13.28 -16.42
N THR A 98 -13.91 -12.20 -16.76
CA THR A 98 -15.35 -12.23 -17.06
C THR A 98 -15.67 -12.54 -18.52
N SER A 99 -14.69 -12.54 -19.43
CA SER A 99 -14.92 -12.75 -20.87
C SER A 99 -15.00 -14.22 -21.32
N GLY A 100 -15.16 -15.18 -20.41
CA GLY A 100 -15.62 -16.56 -20.70
C GLY A 100 -14.75 -17.41 -21.64
N GLY A 101 -14.10 -18.43 -21.09
CA GLY A 101 -13.98 -19.74 -21.74
C GLY A 101 -13.44 -19.81 -23.16
N GLU A 102 -12.15 -19.54 -23.37
CA GLU A 102 -11.41 -20.17 -24.45
C GLU A 102 -10.02 -20.58 -23.94
N LYS A 103 -9.81 -21.90 -23.87
CA LYS A 103 -8.49 -22.53 -23.71
C LYS A 103 -7.71 -22.29 -25.00
N ILE A 104 -7.24 -21.07 -25.24
CA ILE A 104 -6.20 -20.85 -26.23
C ILE A 104 -4.87 -21.07 -25.50
N ARG A 105 -4.27 -22.24 -25.76
CA ARG A 105 -2.84 -22.46 -25.52
C ARG A 105 -2.08 -21.43 -26.36
N SER A 106 -1.73 -20.30 -25.77
CA SER A 106 -0.73 -19.40 -26.34
C SER A 106 0.62 -19.72 -25.73
N THR A 107 1.33 -20.68 -26.33
CA THR A 107 2.79 -20.67 -26.34
C THR A 107 3.24 -19.36 -26.97
N GLY A 108 3.71 -18.43 -26.14
CA GLY A 108 4.17 -17.13 -26.60
C GLY A 108 4.59 -16.22 -25.47
N LYS A 109 5.71 -16.56 -24.81
CA LYS A 109 6.57 -15.67 -24.01
C LYS A 109 5.84 -14.45 -23.43
N ASP A 110 5.07 -14.70 -22.36
CA ASP A 110 4.54 -13.64 -21.51
C ASP A 110 5.70 -12.71 -21.17
N THR A 111 5.69 -11.51 -21.77
CA THR A 111 6.52 -10.44 -21.28
C THR A 111 5.85 -10.06 -19.97
N SER A 112 6.25 -10.71 -18.88
CA SER A 112 5.72 -10.52 -17.54
C SER A 112 5.98 -9.07 -17.15
N GLY A 113 5.08 -8.16 -17.56
CA GLY A 113 5.06 -6.82 -17.05
C GLY A 113 4.84 -6.94 -15.56
N TYR A 114 5.86 -6.64 -14.76
CA TYR A 114 5.77 -6.68 -13.31
C TYR A 114 4.55 -5.86 -12.87
N SER A 115 3.65 -6.51 -12.12
CA SER A 115 2.48 -5.86 -11.50
C SER A 115 2.95 -4.65 -10.71
N VAL A 116 2.28 -3.51 -10.91
CA VAL A 116 2.57 -2.28 -10.16
C VAL A 116 2.29 -2.52 -8.69
N LEU A 117 1.17 -3.20 -8.39
CA LEU A 117 0.80 -3.52 -7.02
C LEU A 117 1.83 -4.44 -6.35
N ASP A 118 2.23 -5.52 -7.00
CA ASP A 118 3.18 -6.48 -6.42
C ASP A 118 4.54 -5.81 -6.19
N TYR A 119 4.99 -4.96 -7.13
CA TYR A 119 6.20 -4.15 -6.98
C TYR A 119 6.10 -3.16 -5.81
N THR A 120 4.99 -2.42 -5.68
CA THR A 120 4.81 -1.47 -4.57
C THR A 120 4.80 -2.16 -3.21
N ILE A 121 4.15 -3.33 -3.10
CA ILE A 121 4.14 -4.15 -1.88
C ILE A 121 5.56 -4.62 -1.55
N HIS A 122 6.29 -5.08 -2.57
CA HIS A 122 7.68 -5.51 -2.43
C HIS A 122 8.58 -4.38 -1.90
N CYS A 123 8.50 -3.19 -2.50
CA CYS A 123 9.24 -2.01 -2.04
C CYS A 123 8.87 -1.57 -0.62
N LEU A 124 7.62 -1.76 -0.20
CA LEU A 124 7.20 -1.45 1.17
C LEU A 124 7.80 -2.44 2.18
N ILE A 125 7.70 -3.73 1.91
CA ILE A 125 7.97 -4.78 2.88
C ILE A 125 9.45 -5.20 2.92
N GLU A 126 10.15 -5.25 1.78
CA GLU A 126 11.46 -5.92 1.72
C GLU A 126 12.59 -5.08 2.37
N ASP A 127 13.08 -5.57 3.51
CA ASP A 127 14.38 -5.19 4.07
C ASP A 127 15.46 -6.02 3.36
N ARG A 128 16.04 -5.50 2.27
CA ARG A 128 17.00 -6.26 1.44
C ARG A 128 18.17 -6.81 2.25
N SER A 129 18.15 -8.13 2.50
CA SER A 129 19.35 -8.91 2.84
C SER A 129 19.57 -10.14 1.94
N ASN A 130 18.68 -10.44 0.98
CA ASN A 130 18.89 -11.50 -0.01
C ASN A 130 18.11 -11.22 -1.32
N CYS A 131 18.72 -10.50 -2.27
CA CYS A 131 18.14 -10.27 -3.59
C CYS A 131 18.91 -11.07 -4.64
N SER A 132 18.58 -12.35 -4.83
CA SER A 132 19.17 -13.21 -5.87
C SER A 132 18.26 -13.47 -7.08
N SER A 133 17.14 -12.76 -7.23
CA SER A 133 16.21 -13.02 -8.35
C SER A 133 15.48 -11.79 -8.89
N ILE A 134 16.21 -10.68 -9.12
CA ILE A 134 15.78 -9.67 -10.09
C ILE A 134 16.71 -9.77 -11.31
N PRO A 135 16.21 -9.98 -12.54
CA PRO A 135 17.02 -9.85 -13.74
C PRO A 135 17.55 -8.42 -13.77
N LYS A 136 18.88 -8.29 -13.70
CA LYS A 136 19.61 -7.02 -13.83
C LYS A 136 19.08 -6.25 -15.05
N LEU A 137 18.22 -5.26 -14.81
CA LEU A 137 18.04 -4.15 -15.73
C LEU A 137 19.14 -3.14 -15.37
N SER A 138 20.29 -3.33 -16.00
CA SER A 138 21.62 -3.06 -15.46
C SER A 138 22.10 -1.60 -15.52
N THR A 139 23.02 -1.34 -14.58
CA THR A 139 24.09 -0.34 -14.60
C THR A 139 23.72 1.07 -14.10
N ASP A 140 24.35 1.39 -12.97
CA ASP A 140 24.50 2.69 -12.30
C ASP A 140 23.28 3.24 -11.54
N ILE A 141 23.26 2.94 -10.23
CA ILE A 141 22.98 3.85 -9.07
C ILE A 141 22.58 3.07 -7.79
N LEU A 142 22.27 1.77 -7.85
CA LEU A 142 22.02 0.97 -6.64
C LEU A 142 22.96 -0.23 -6.57
N THR A 143 24.15 -0.01 -6.02
CA THR A 143 24.94 -1.10 -5.45
C THR A 143 24.10 -1.81 -4.39
N CYS A 144 24.02 -3.12 -4.54
CA CYS A 144 23.12 -4.05 -3.89
C CYS A 144 23.50 -4.30 -2.42
N GLU A 145 23.50 -3.29 -1.57
CA GLU A 145 23.87 -3.47 -0.14
C GLU A 145 23.00 -2.72 0.86
N ASN A 146 22.22 -1.70 0.46
CA ASN A 146 21.45 -0.90 1.42
C ASN A 146 19.93 -1.13 1.31
N PRO A 147 19.20 -1.24 2.44
CA PRO A 147 17.75 -1.28 2.44
C PRO A 147 17.18 0.02 1.84
N LEU A 148 16.00 -0.08 1.22
CA LEU A 148 15.33 1.09 0.65
C LEU A 148 15.11 2.18 1.74
N PRO A 149 15.33 3.47 1.42
CA PRO A 149 15.15 4.54 2.38
C PRO A 149 13.75 4.52 3.00
N ILE A 150 13.67 4.73 4.32
CA ILE A 150 12.39 4.74 5.06
C ILE A 150 11.37 5.70 4.40
N PRO A 151 11.70 6.96 4.04
CA PRO A 151 10.75 7.86 3.41
C PRO A 151 10.13 7.31 2.11
N PHE A 152 10.92 6.60 1.30
CA PHE A 152 10.46 5.97 0.08
C PHE A 152 9.47 4.83 0.37
N ARG A 153 9.77 3.99 1.38
CA ARG A 153 8.86 2.92 1.82
C ARG A 153 7.55 3.47 2.35
N LEU A 154 7.60 4.59 3.09
CA LEU A 154 6.40 5.30 3.54
C LEU A 154 5.59 5.85 2.34
N CYS A 155 6.25 6.31 1.27
CA CYS A 155 5.56 6.67 0.02
C CYS A 155 4.86 5.45 -0.60
N MET A 156 5.48 4.26 -0.60
CA MET A 156 4.84 3.03 -1.09
C MET A 156 3.60 2.65 -0.27
N ALA A 157 3.64 2.81 1.05
CA ALA A 157 2.43 2.65 1.89
C ALA A 157 1.33 3.63 1.47
N ASN A 158 1.67 4.90 1.24
CA ASN A 158 0.73 5.91 0.78
C ASN A 158 0.18 5.63 -0.64
N VAL A 159 0.97 5.01 -1.52
CA VAL A 159 0.50 4.52 -2.83
C VAL A 159 -0.59 3.47 -2.64
N ILE A 160 -0.39 2.50 -1.74
CA ILE A 160 -1.38 1.45 -1.48
C ILE A 160 -2.64 2.04 -0.81
N ILE A 161 -2.49 2.99 0.11
CA ILE A 161 -3.61 3.72 0.73
C ILE A 161 -4.41 4.49 -0.33
N SER A 162 -3.74 5.29 -1.17
CA SER A 162 -4.39 6.06 -2.24
C SER A 162 -5.07 5.13 -3.26
N ALA A 163 -4.44 4.01 -3.61
CA ALA A 163 -5.04 2.99 -4.46
C ALA A 163 -6.30 2.39 -3.81
N CYS A 164 -6.26 2.08 -2.52
CA CYS A 164 -7.41 1.55 -1.77
C CYS A 164 -8.61 2.52 -1.78
N GLN A 165 -8.34 3.82 -1.67
CA GLN A 165 -9.34 4.89 -1.70
C GLN A 165 -9.96 5.08 -3.09
N LYS A 166 -9.13 5.05 -4.13
CA LYS A 166 -9.53 5.37 -5.51
C LYS A 166 -10.07 4.18 -6.30
N ASN A 167 -9.92 2.97 -5.77
CA ASN A 167 -10.35 1.77 -6.49
C ASN A 167 -11.88 1.72 -6.60
N PRO A 168 -12.45 1.54 -7.82
CA PRO A 168 -13.88 1.35 -7.95
C PRO A 168 -14.35 0.09 -7.23
N GLU A 169 -15.62 0.08 -6.81
CA GLU A 169 -16.26 -1.04 -6.10
C GLU A 169 -16.03 -2.38 -6.78
N SER A 170 -16.07 -2.38 -8.13
CA SER A 170 -15.84 -3.55 -8.96
C SER A 170 -14.51 -4.25 -8.70
N SER A 171 -13.47 -3.52 -8.28
CA SER A 171 -12.08 -3.97 -8.19
C SER A 171 -11.60 -4.18 -6.76
N LYS A 172 -12.39 -3.77 -5.75
CA LYS A 172 -12.04 -3.90 -4.32
C LYS A 172 -11.75 -5.33 -3.89
N LYS A 173 -12.55 -6.30 -4.36
CA LYS A 173 -12.31 -7.74 -4.10
C LYS A 173 -10.96 -8.24 -4.64
N THR A 174 -10.57 -7.78 -5.82
CA THR A 174 -9.29 -8.16 -6.42
C THR A 174 -8.13 -7.51 -5.70
N PHE A 175 -8.28 -6.23 -5.30
CA PHE A 175 -7.31 -5.52 -4.48
C PHE A 175 -7.09 -6.24 -3.15
N ALA A 176 -8.17 -6.52 -2.40
CA ALA A 176 -8.09 -7.18 -1.10
C ALA A 176 -7.33 -8.51 -1.18
N ARG A 177 -7.66 -9.34 -2.19
CA ARG A 177 -7.03 -10.64 -2.39
C ARG A 177 -5.54 -10.56 -2.73
N LYS A 178 -5.09 -9.52 -3.42
CA LYS A 178 -3.69 -9.35 -3.81
C LYS A 178 -2.87 -8.61 -2.74
N ALA A 179 -3.41 -7.53 -2.19
CA ALA A 179 -2.66 -6.62 -1.33
C ALA A 179 -2.59 -7.07 0.13
N LEU A 180 -3.68 -7.61 0.68
CA LEU A 180 -3.76 -7.86 2.12
C LEU A 180 -2.95 -9.07 2.59
N PRO A 181 -3.01 -10.24 1.91
CA PRO A 181 -2.25 -11.41 2.36
C PRO A 181 -0.74 -11.16 2.55
N PRO A 182 0.00 -10.55 1.59
CA PRO A 182 1.44 -10.31 1.79
C PRO A 182 1.74 -9.31 2.92
N LEU A 183 0.88 -8.30 3.14
CA LEU A 183 1.02 -7.35 4.24
C LEU A 183 0.76 -8.01 5.60
N ILE A 184 -0.35 -8.75 5.72
CA ILE A 184 -0.71 -9.50 6.93
C ILE A 184 0.38 -10.51 7.28
N HIS A 185 0.84 -11.29 6.29
CA HIS A 185 1.90 -12.26 6.47
C HIS A 185 3.18 -11.59 6.99
N SER A 186 3.63 -10.54 6.31
CA SER A 186 4.86 -9.85 6.70
C SER A 186 4.78 -9.26 8.10
N LEU A 187 3.67 -8.65 8.48
CA LEU A 187 3.45 -8.13 9.84
C LEU A 187 3.39 -9.25 10.89
N LYS A 188 2.74 -10.39 10.58
CA LYS A 188 2.68 -11.57 11.46
C LYS A 188 4.06 -12.13 11.81
N PHE A 189 5.04 -12.01 10.92
CA PHE A 189 6.41 -12.50 11.14
C PHE A 189 7.43 -11.39 11.47
N SER A 190 6.97 -10.14 11.64
CA SER A 190 7.86 -8.99 11.94
C SER A 190 8.06 -8.70 13.43
N THR A 191 7.39 -9.44 14.33
CA THR A 191 7.50 -9.27 15.79
C THR A 191 7.95 -10.59 16.43
N LYS A 192 9.25 -10.68 16.74
CA LYS A 192 9.99 -11.71 17.51
C LYS A 192 9.25 -13.01 17.92
N PHE A 193 9.71 -14.15 17.39
CA PHE A 193 9.78 -15.44 18.10
C PHE A 193 11.08 -16.13 17.64
N LEU A 194 11.99 -16.41 18.58
CA LEU A 194 13.20 -17.26 18.46
C LEU A 194 13.87 -17.34 17.07
N ASN A 195 14.95 -16.58 16.84
CA ASN A 195 15.91 -16.81 15.74
C ASN A 195 15.38 -16.89 14.29
N PHE A 196 14.17 -16.38 14.00
CA PHE A 196 13.66 -16.23 12.64
C PHE A 196 13.74 -14.78 12.15
N VAL A 197 14.13 -14.63 10.88
CA VAL A 197 14.39 -13.37 10.17
C VAL A 197 13.18 -12.43 10.27
N GLN A 198 13.38 -11.27 10.88
CA GLN A 198 12.39 -10.21 10.92
C GLN A 198 12.15 -9.68 9.50
N VAL A 199 10.92 -9.78 8.99
CA VAL A 199 10.61 -9.35 7.62
C VAL A 199 10.66 -7.81 7.49
N ILE A 200 10.19 -7.10 8.51
CA ILE A 200 10.23 -5.63 8.61
C ILE A 200 10.84 -5.20 9.95
N SER A 201 12.08 -4.76 9.93
CA SER A 201 12.86 -4.34 11.11
C SER A 201 12.47 -2.94 11.62
N VAL A 202 12.03 -2.05 10.74
CA VAL A 202 11.77 -0.63 11.05
C VAL A 202 10.34 -0.42 11.60
N PRO A 203 10.17 0.10 12.85
CA PRO A 203 8.85 0.36 13.44
C PRO A 203 7.97 1.31 12.63
N GLU A 204 8.55 2.35 12.02
CA GLU A 204 7.84 3.32 11.17
C GLU A 204 7.18 2.63 9.98
N VAL A 205 7.88 1.67 9.37
CA VAL A 205 7.35 0.94 8.22
C VAL A 205 6.27 -0.05 8.65
N ARG A 206 6.45 -0.72 9.80
CA ARG A 206 5.38 -1.56 10.38
C ARG A 206 4.13 -0.74 10.68
N ALA A 207 4.27 0.44 11.30
CA ALA A 207 3.16 1.35 11.55
C ALA A 207 2.48 1.79 10.24
N ALA A 208 3.23 2.08 9.19
CA ALA A 208 2.68 2.42 7.87
C ALA A 208 1.92 1.24 7.23
N CYS A 209 2.42 0.01 7.34
CA CYS A 209 1.70 -1.19 6.91
C CYS A 209 0.38 -1.37 7.69
N ILE A 210 0.37 -1.11 9.00
CA ILE A 210 -0.87 -1.13 9.80
C ILE A 210 -1.84 -0.04 9.33
N GLN A 211 -1.34 1.15 8.97
CA GLN A 211 -2.16 2.22 8.39
C GLN A 211 -2.77 1.82 7.03
N VAL A 212 -2.03 1.08 6.20
CA VAL A 212 -2.58 0.48 4.97
C VAL A 212 -3.73 -0.46 5.29
N LEU A 213 -3.56 -1.34 6.28
CA LEU A 213 -4.62 -2.25 6.72
C LEU A 213 -5.83 -1.50 7.28
N PHE A 214 -5.62 -0.45 8.07
CA PHE A 214 -6.68 0.43 8.56
C PHE A 214 -7.48 1.08 7.40
N SER A 215 -6.79 1.62 6.40
CA SER A 215 -7.42 2.18 5.21
C SER A 215 -8.21 1.11 4.45
N ALA A 216 -7.66 -0.10 4.35
CA ALA A 216 -8.36 -1.24 3.78
C ALA A 216 -9.65 -1.55 4.54
N THR A 217 -9.64 -1.57 5.88
CA THR A 217 -10.85 -1.74 6.71
C THR A 217 -11.95 -0.77 6.34
N TYR A 218 -11.59 0.49 6.22
CA TYR A 218 -12.54 1.57 5.97
C TYR A 218 -13.13 1.53 4.54
N HIS A 219 -12.31 1.21 3.53
CA HIS A 219 -12.74 1.33 2.12
C HIS A 219 -13.21 0.02 1.49
N LEU A 220 -12.77 -1.16 1.98
CA LEU A 220 -13.06 -2.46 1.37
C LEU A 220 -14.27 -3.19 1.99
N LYS A 221 -14.72 -2.79 3.20
CA LYS A 221 -15.94 -3.27 3.86
C LYS A 221 -16.03 -4.81 3.92
N SER A 222 -17.19 -5.42 3.67
CA SER A 222 -17.44 -6.89 3.63
C SER A 222 -16.44 -7.72 2.82
N THR A 223 -15.69 -7.11 1.88
CA THR A 223 -14.59 -7.79 1.18
C THR A 223 -13.53 -8.36 2.15
N LEU A 224 -13.46 -7.81 3.35
CA LEU A 224 -12.48 -8.18 4.38
C LEU A 224 -12.90 -9.33 5.27
N LEU A 225 -14.13 -9.84 5.14
CA LEU A 225 -14.62 -10.95 5.95
C LEU A 225 -13.63 -12.11 6.04
N PRO A 226 -12.94 -12.53 4.94
CA PRO A 226 -11.97 -13.63 5.02
C PRO A 226 -10.71 -13.36 5.85
N VAL A 227 -10.41 -12.09 6.16
CA VAL A 227 -9.19 -11.67 6.86
C VAL A 227 -9.46 -10.89 8.14
N SER A 228 -10.71 -10.58 8.50
CA SER A 228 -11.02 -9.68 9.62
C SER A 228 -10.55 -10.19 10.98
N SER A 229 -10.63 -11.50 11.23
CA SER A 229 -10.07 -12.13 12.45
C SER A 229 -8.55 -11.98 12.52
N ASP A 230 -7.85 -12.14 11.39
CA ASP A 230 -6.41 -11.93 11.30
C ASP A 230 -6.01 -10.47 11.54
N LEU A 231 -6.81 -9.53 11.04
CA LEU A 231 -6.60 -8.10 11.27
C LEU A 231 -6.78 -7.74 12.76
N LEU A 232 -7.80 -8.30 13.43
CA LEU A 232 -7.98 -8.10 14.87
C LEU A 232 -6.79 -8.66 15.66
N LYS A 233 -6.37 -9.90 15.38
CA LYS A 233 -5.19 -10.52 16.04
C LYS A 233 -3.92 -9.70 15.86
N LEU A 234 -3.68 -9.19 14.65
CA LEU A 234 -2.56 -8.29 14.38
C LEU A 234 -2.66 -7.00 15.19
N SER A 235 -3.85 -6.39 15.21
CA SER A 235 -4.11 -5.18 15.96
C SER A 235 -3.81 -5.33 17.46
N LEU A 236 -4.31 -6.40 18.07
CA LEU A 236 -4.06 -6.70 19.49
C LEU A 236 -2.58 -6.93 19.78
N ARG A 237 -1.88 -7.65 18.91
CA ARG A 237 -0.45 -7.89 19.05
C ARG A 237 0.36 -6.59 19.07
N PHE A 238 0.08 -5.68 18.14
CA PHE A 238 0.80 -4.39 18.10
C PHE A 238 0.42 -3.48 19.27
N LEU A 239 -0.83 -3.55 19.75
CA LEU A 239 -1.23 -2.87 20.99
C LEU A 239 -0.44 -3.36 22.21
N GLU A 240 -0.15 -4.66 22.30
CA GLU A 240 0.61 -5.21 23.42
C GLU A 240 2.11 -4.94 23.34
N GLN A 241 2.70 -5.12 22.15
CA GLN A 241 4.16 -5.27 21.99
C GLN A 241 4.79 -4.22 21.07
N GLY A 242 4.01 -3.38 20.42
CA GLY A 242 4.51 -2.38 19.47
C GLY A 242 5.16 -1.17 20.13
N SER A 243 5.90 -0.40 19.33
CA SER A 243 6.24 0.99 19.67
C SER A 243 4.98 1.86 19.78
N GLU A 244 5.09 3.05 20.36
CA GLU A 244 3.96 3.99 20.49
C GLU A 244 3.20 4.21 19.17
N LYS A 245 3.91 4.44 18.06
CA LYS A 245 3.31 4.62 16.74
C LYS A 245 2.56 3.36 16.26
N GLU A 246 3.12 2.19 16.51
CA GLU A 246 2.50 0.91 16.15
C GLU A 246 1.28 0.60 17.00
N LYS A 247 1.33 0.92 18.30
CA LYS A 247 0.21 0.80 19.24
C LYS A 247 -0.96 1.69 18.81
N LEU A 248 -0.69 2.96 18.49
CA LEU A 248 -1.73 3.88 17.99
C LEU A 248 -2.30 3.43 16.64
N ALA A 249 -1.46 2.92 15.73
CA ALA A 249 -1.93 2.36 14.46
C ALA A 249 -2.79 1.11 14.67
N GLY A 250 -2.38 0.21 15.57
CA GLY A 250 -3.15 -0.96 16.00
C GLY A 250 -4.50 -0.54 16.58
N ALA A 251 -4.50 0.38 17.55
CA ALA A 251 -5.74 0.92 18.14
C ALA A 251 -6.72 1.42 17.07
N LYS A 252 -6.24 2.18 16.07
CA LYS A 252 -7.05 2.66 14.94
C LYS A 252 -7.57 1.52 14.06
N LEU A 253 -6.75 0.50 13.79
CA LEU A 253 -7.17 -0.69 13.06
C LEU A 253 -8.29 -1.42 13.80
N MET A 254 -8.14 -1.70 15.10
CA MET A 254 -9.21 -2.28 15.93
C MET A 254 -10.47 -1.42 15.92
N ALA A 255 -10.34 -0.11 16.12
CA ALA A 255 -11.47 0.82 16.06
C ALA A 255 -12.24 0.70 14.73
N SER A 256 -11.51 0.62 13.61
CA SER A 256 -12.12 0.48 12.27
C SER A 256 -12.83 -0.86 12.08
N LEU A 257 -12.30 -1.95 12.66
CA LEU A 257 -12.94 -3.27 12.64
C LEU A 257 -14.23 -3.26 13.47
N MET A 258 -14.22 -2.58 14.62
CA MET A 258 -15.40 -2.43 15.47
C MET A 258 -16.47 -1.51 14.85
N ALA A 259 -16.07 -0.59 13.99
CA ALA A 259 -16.99 0.29 13.26
C ALA A 259 -17.40 -0.28 11.89
N SER A 260 -17.05 -1.53 11.59
CA SER A 260 -17.39 -2.20 10.32
C SER A 260 -18.80 -2.79 10.33
N GLU A 261 -19.23 -3.34 9.18
CA GLU A 261 -20.52 -4.00 8.99
C GLU A 261 -20.72 -5.17 9.97
N ASP A 262 -21.99 -5.47 10.31
CA ASP A 262 -22.35 -6.49 11.31
C ASP A 262 -21.70 -7.85 11.05
N VAL A 263 -21.59 -8.27 9.79
CA VAL A 263 -20.93 -9.53 9.40
C VAL A 263 -19.44 -9.58 9.79
N ILE A 264 -18.75 -8.43 9.79
CA ILE A 264 -17.36 -8.32 10.26
C ILE A 264 -17.34 -8.38 11.78
N LEU A 265 -18.26 -7.67 12.45
CA LEU A 265 -18.40 -7.66 13.90
C LEU A 265 -18.67 -9.05 14.48
N GLU A 266 -19.61 -9.78 13.89
CA GLU A 266 -19.92 -11.17 14.24
C GLU A 266 -18.68 -12.05 14.12
N ASN A 267 -17.93 -11.93 13.01
CA ASN A 267 -16.73 -12.72 12.75
C ASN A 267 -15.55 -12.43 13.70
N ILE A 268 -15.51 -11.24 14.32
CA ILE A 268 -14.44 -10.86 15.26
C ILE A 268 -14.88 -10.91 16.74
N SER A 269 -16.16 -11.19 17.01
CA SER A 269 -16.78 -11.10 18.34
C SER A 269 -16.04 -11.89 19.42
N GLU A 270 -15.64 -13.13 19.13
CA GLU A 270 -14.86 -13.95 20.07
C GLU A 270 -13.52 -13.29 20.42
N GLY A 271 -12.83 -12.72 19.43
CA GLY A 271 -11.57 -12.01 19.63
C GLY A 271 -11.72 -10.69 20.40
N LEU A 272 -12.90 -10.07 20.39
CA LEU A 272 -13.16 -8.86 21.18
C LEU A 272 -13.15 -9.15 22.69
N LEU A 273 -13.43 -10.39 23.11
CA LEU A 273 -13.31 -10.80 24.51
C LEU A 273 -11.84 -10.74 24.97
N GLU A 274 -10.92 -11.27 24.16
CA GLU A 274 -9.47 -11.17 24.41
C GLU A 274 -9.02 -9.69 24.40
N ALA A 275 -9.59 -8.91 23.49
CA ALA A 275 -9.27 -7.49 23.36
C ALA A 275 -9.55 -6.67 24.63
N ARG A 276 -10.55 -7.05 25.43
CA ARG A 276 -10.85 -6.37 26.71
C ARG A 276 -9.66 -6.40 27.67
N SER A 277 -9.01 -7.55 27.78
CA SER A 277 -7.83 -7.71 28.65
C SER A 277 -6.67 -6.83 28.18
N VAL A 278 -6.39 -6.87 26.87
CA VAL A 278 -5.32 -6.07 26.24
C VAL A 278 -5.55 -4.58 26.44
N LEU A 279 -6.76 -4.09 26.13
CA LEU A 279 -7.11 -2.68 26.26
C LEU A 279 -7.13 -2.22 27.71
N SER A 280 -7.64 -3.03 28.65
CA SER A 280 -7.62 -2.73 30.08
C SER A 280 -6.18 -2.55 30.56
N LYS A 281 -5.28 -3.49 30.24
CA LYS A 281 -3.86 -3.39 30.59
C LYS A 281 -3.22 -2.14 29.99
N ALA A 282 -3.40 -1.91 28.69
CA ALA A 282 -2.83 -0.75 28.02
C ALA A 282 -3.35 0.58 28.59
N SER A 283 -4.65 0.67 28.90
CA SER A 283 -5.26 1.89 29.46
C SER A 283 -4.70 2.28 30.82
N LEU A 284 -4.31 1.29 31.64
CA LEU A 284 -3.80 1.51 33.00
C LEU A 284 -2.28 1.70 33.06
N SER A 285 -1.53 0.93 32.27
CA SER A 285 -0.07 0.80 32.45
C SER A 285 0.78 1.20 31.26
N ASP A 286 0.19 1.58 30.12
CA ASP A 286 1.00 2.02 28.97
C ASP A 286 1.74 3.32 29.30
N PRO A 287 3.03 3.48 28.94
CA PRO A 287 3.77 4.72 29.19
C PRO A 287 3.21 5.94 28.42
N SER A 288 2.67 5.74 27.21
CA SER A 288 2.13 6.82 26.39
C SER A 288 0.74 7.22 26.84
N ARG A 289 0.54 8.52 27.09
CA ARG A 289 -0.78 9.08 27.44
C ARG A 289 -1.79 8.86 26.31
N ASP A 290 -1.36 9.05 25.06
CA ASP A 290 -2.25 8.92 23.90
C ASP A 290 -2.73 7.47 23.73
N VAL A 291 -1.82 6.50 23.93
CA VAL A 291 -2.19 5.07 23.92
C VAL A 291 -3.18 4.77 25.05
N ARG A 292 -2.93 5.26 26.28
CA ARG A 292 -3.85 5.05 27.40
C ARG A 292 -5.25 5.60 27.09
N GLU A 293 -5.35 6.82 26.59
CA GLU A 293 -6.62 7.48 26.28
C GLU A 293 -7.40 6.77 25.17
N VAL A 294 -6.72 6.37 24.08
CA VAL A 294 -7.37 5.64 22.98
C VAL A 294 -7.83 4.26 23.44
N CYS A 295 -7.00 3.53 24.20
CA CYS A 295 -7.35 2.21 24.72
C CYS A 295 -8.52 2.27 25.71
N ALA A 296 -8.59 3.30 26.56
CA ALA A 296 -9.71 3.52 27.47
C ALA A 296 -11.03 3.75 26.70
N LYS A 297 -10.99 4.58 25.64
CA LYS A 297 -12.16 4.81 24.77
C LYS A 297 -12.62 3.53 24.07
N LEU A 298 -11.70 2.75 23.53
CA LEU A 298 -12.04 1.46 22.90
C LEU A 298 -12.60 0.46 23.90
N LEU A 299 -12.05 0.40 25.11
CA LEU A 299 -12.54 -0.49 26.17
C LEU A 299 -13.98 -0.15 26.58
N ALA A 300 -14.30 1.14 26.66
CA ALA A 300 -15.66 1.61 26.94
C ALA A 300 -16.66 1.19 25.84
N CYS A 301 -16.22 1.05 24.59
CA CYS A 301 -17.08 0.62 23.48
C CYS A 301 -17.40 -0.88 23.48
N ILE A 302 -16.56 -1.73 24.10
CA ILE A 302 -16.73 -3.20 24.11
C ILE A 302 -17.12 -3.77 25.48
N THR A 303 -17.17 -2.94 26.50
CA THR A 303 -17.61 -3.34 27.83
C THR A 303 -19.10 -3.01 27.96
N PRO A 304 -19.97 -4.00 28.23
CA PRO A 304 -21.37 -3.70 28.53
C PRO A 304 -21.45 -2.79 29.76
N LEU A 305 -22.32 -1.77 29.69
CA LEU A 305 -22.67 -0.91 30.82
C LEU A 305 -23.30 -1.73 31.96
#